data_AF-A0A2H5QIB4-F1
#
_entry.id   AF-A0A2H5QIB4-F1
#
_cell.length_a   1.000
_cell.length_b   1.000
_cell.length_c   1.000
_cell.angle_alpha   90.00
_cell.angle_beta   90.00
_cell.angle_gamma   90.00
#
_symmetry.space_group_name_H-M   'P 1'
#
loop_
_entity.id
_entity.type
_entity.pdbx_description
1 polymer ?
#
loop_
_entity_poly.entity_id
_entity_poly.type
_entity_poly.pdbx_seq_one_letter_code
_entity_poly.pdbx_strand_id
1 'polypeptide(L)'
;MTSDSPFPYRLQRLSDFSGQIPPSLGNLNQLQWLDLAFNNFLCELPASIGTLSSLERLDVFCCDFSGQIPPSLGPIPALSMKIRHYLISKNNLTGEIPSWICNLSSLYVLDLSDNNLSGEPLQCLGNFSGGLSVLSLQGKNFFGTTPDTFMNGSDLRMVDLSHNLLQGKIPKSLANCAVLEISDLRNNQINDTFPIWLGSLLELNILVLIQQLPCMGKLPSKYFQCWNAMKFANSSQLRYMENFLSSYFSFDFYRYFPQNDYSITMSNKGQMMTHDKIPDILKGIILSSNRFDGEIPTSIANLKGLQVISLASNNLQGHIPPCLGSLTNLESLDLSKNRLTFLEFFNATHNNLTGPIPQANQFPAFGYSSSNGNSRLCGKPLPKESENSEPPVNEAHIEGSEALFSGASDWKIVLTGYTGRIVVGLVFGFNFSTCIVRWFPKKLGMQLKTRKRIKRHRN
;
A
#
# COMPACT_ATOMS: atom_id res chain seq x y z
N MET A 1 36.24 12.45 -15.29
CA MET A 1 35.13 12.59 -16.25
C MET A 1 34.48 11.22 -16.39
N THR A 2 33.19 11.13 -16.03
CA THR A 2 32.20 10.08 -16.37
C THR A 2 32.69 8.74 -16.95
N SER A 3 32.73 7.71 -16.10
CA SER A 3 32.32 6.35 -16.45
C SER A 3 31.85 5.64 -15.18
N ASP A 4 30.54 5.46 -15.04
CA ASP A 4 29.86 4.39 -14.27
C ASP A 4 28.37 4.72 -14.16
N SER A 5 27.63 4.31 -15.19
CA SER A 5 26.16 4.32 -15.20
C SER A 5 25.67 2.87 -15.27
N PRO A 6 25.24 2.25 -14.15
CA PRO A 6 24.56 0.97 -14.21
C PRO A 6 23.17 1.20 -14.82
N PHE A 7 22.98 0.62 -16.01
CA PHE A 7 21.81 0.78 -16.87
C PHE A 7 20.45 0.77 -16.14
N PRO A 8 19.65 1.85 -16.22
CA PRO A 8 18.20 1.73 -16.10
C PRO A 8 17.69 1.15 -17.42
N TYR A 9 17.09 -0.04 -17.38
CA TYR A 9 16.57 -0.70 -18.58
C TYR A 9 15.38 0.08 -19.14
N ARG A 10 15.66 0.90 -20.16
CA ARG A 10 14.63 1.39 -21.07
C ARG A 10 14.02 0.16 -21.74
N LEU A 11 12.71 -0.07 -21.55
CA LEU A 11 11.99 -1.16 -22.22
C LEU A 11 12.17 -1.01 -23.74
N GLN A 12 13.05 -1.83 -24.33
CA GLN A 12 13.30 -1.86 -25.76
C GLN A 12 12.26 -2.76 -26.42
N ARG A 13 11.75 -2.35 -27.58
CA ARG A 13 10.96 -3.24 -28.45
C ARG A 13 11.80 -4.46 -28.77
N LEU A 14 11.33 -5.64 -28.40
CA LEU A 14 12.07 -6.89 -28.58
C LEU A 14 12.07 -7.34 -30.04
N SER A 15 11.10 -6.88 -30.82
CA SER A 15 11.02 -7.08 -32.27
C SER A 15 10.20 -5.96 -32.92
N ASP A 16 10.56 -5.59 -34.14
CA ASP A 16 9.80 -4.60 -34.95
C ASP A 16 8.71 -5.29 -35.81
N PHE A 17 8.10 -6.38 -35.33
CA PHE A 17 6.97 -6.99 -36.05
C PHE A 17 5.83 -5.99 -36.15
N SER A 18 5.30 -5.83 -37.36
CA SER A 18 4.34 -4.80 -37.72
C SER A 18 3.36 -5.28 -38.79
N GLY A 19 2.27 -4.54 -38.98
CA GLY A 19 1.14 -4.96 -39.80
C GLY A 19 0.10 -5.74 -38.98
N GLN A 20 -0.86 -6.36 -39.67
CA GLN A 20 -1.98 -7.03 -39.01
C GLN A 20 -1.62 -8.44 -38.55
N ILE A 21 -2.12 -8.84 -37.37
CA ILE A 21 -2.15 -10.26 -36.98
C ILE A 21 -3.11 -11.00 -37.95
N PRO A 22 -2.67 -12.07 -38.63
CA PRO A 22 -3.51 -12.77 -39.60
C PRO A 22 -4.65 -13.53 -38.89
N PRO A 23 -5.91 -13.46 -39.38
CA PRO A 23 -7.04 -14.17 -38.77
C PRO A 23 -6.86 -15.69 -38.68
N SER A 24 -6.02 -16.28 -39.54
CA SER A 24 -5.65 -17.70 -39.50
C SER A 24 -4.97 -18.12 -38.20
N LEU A 25 -4.46 -17.19 -37.38
CA LEU A 25 -3.96 -17.47 -36.03
C LEU A 25 -5.03 -18.16 -35.18
N GLY A 26 -6.31 -17.80 -35.34
CA GLY A 26 -7.43 -18.40 -34.60
C GLY A 26 -7.66 -19.90 -34.87
N ASN A 27 -7.04 -20.46 -35.91
CA ASN A 27 -7.12 -21.90 -36.21
C ASN A 27 -6.21 -22.74 -35.30
N LEU A 28 -5.30 -22.12 -34.53
CA LEU A 28 -4.35 -22.82 -33.66
C LEU A 28 -5.01 -23.28 -32.34
N ASN A 29 -6.03 -24.13 -32.42
CA ASN A 29 -6.85 -24.54 -31.27
C ASN A 29 -6.09 -25.26 -30.13
N GLN A 30 -4.84 -25.67 -30.36
CA GLN A 30 -3.94 -26.25 -29.34
C GLN A 30 -3.02 -25.21 -28.67
N LEU A 31 -3.00 -23.96 -29.13
CA LEU A 31 -2.16 -22.90 -28.60
C LEU A 31 -2.58 -22.55 -27.17
N GLN A 32 -1.65 -22.69 -26.23
CA GLN A 32 -1.87 -22.38 -24.81
C GLN A 32 -1.35 -20.99 -24.45
N TRP A 33 -0.22 -20.57 -25.01
CA TRP A 33 0.38 -19.26 -24.76
C TRP A 33 0.55 -18.52 -26.08
N LEU A 34 -0.01 -17.31 -26.15
CA LEU A 34 0.21 -16.35 -27.22
C LEU A 34 0.86 -15.12 -26.59
N ASP A 35 2.18 -15.00 -26.77
CA ASP A 35 2.97 -13.84 -26.37
C ASP A 35 3.40 -13.10 -27.63
N LEU A 36 2.96 -11.85 -27.73
CA LEU A 36 3.26 -10.91 -28.80
C LEU A 36 3.84 -9.61 -28.25
N ALA A 37 4.23 -9.55 -26.97
CA ALA A 37 4.61 -8.32 -26.29
C ALA A 37 5.79 -7.58 -26.96
N PHE A 38 5.84 -6.26 -26.76
CA PHE A 38 6.93 -5.38 -27.23
C PHE A 38 7.12 -5.32 -28.77
N ASN A 39 6.01 -5.33 -29.51
CA ASN A 39 5.96 -5.24 -30.98
C ASN A 39 5.26 -3.94 -31.46
N ASN A 40 5.04 -3.78 -32.77
CA ASN A 40 4.54 -2.55 -33.40
C ASN A 40 3.41 -2.84 -34.41
N PHE A 41 2.35 -3.53 -33.97
CA PHE A 41 1.30 -4.02 -34.88
C PHE A 41 0.45 -2.88 -35.48
N LEU A 42 0.19 -1.82 -34.72
CA LEU A 42 -0.56 -0.62 -35.18
C LEU A 42 -1.91 -0.95 -35.84
N CYS A 43 -2.58 -2.00 -35.36
CA CYS A 43 -3.85 -2.50 -35.89
C CYS A 43 -4.87 -2.75 -34.76
N GLU A 44 -6.05 -3.27 -35.09
CA GLU A 44 -6.98 -3.79 -34.09
C GLU A 44 -6.59 -5.20 -33.64
N LEU A 45 -6.96 -5.58 -32.42
CA LEU A 45 -6.81 -6.96 -31.94
C LEU A 45 -7.80 -7.87 -32.69
N PRO A 46 -7.37 -8.93 -33.40
CA PRO A 46 -8.29 -9.70 -34.24
C PRO A 46 -9.23 -10.56 -33.40
N ALA A 47 -10.53 -10.50 -33.75
CA ALA A 47 -11.59 -11.32 -33.17
C ALA A 47 -11.29 -12.83 -33.16
N SER A 48 -10.49 -13.32 -34.10
CA SER A 48 -10.10 -14.73 -34.22
C SER A 48 -9.25 -15.25 -33.04
N ILE A 49 -8.67 -14.39 -32.20
CA ILE A 49 -8.01 -14.86 -30.96
C ILE A 49 -9.05 -15.50 -30.01
N GLY A 50 -10.32 -15.10 -30.08
CA GLY A 50 -11.41 -15.70 -29.29
C GLY A 50 -11.76 -17.14 -29.66
N THR A 51 -11.29 -17.67 -30.80
CA THR A 51 -11.51 -19.08 -31.17
C THR A 51 -10.47 -20.02 -30.56
N LEU A 52 -9.41 -19.50 -29.93
CA LEU A 52 -8.32 -20.27 -29.32
C LEU A 52 -8.76 -20.95 -28.02
N SER A 53 -9.47 -22.07 -28.14
CA SER A 53 -10.12 -22.78 -27.02
C SER A 53 -9.16 -23.35 -25.96
N SER A 54 -7.88 -23.54 -26.28
CA SER A 54 -6.84 -23.98 -25.33
C SER A 54 -6.06 -22.84 -24.69
N LEU A 55 -6.35 -21.57 -24.99
CA LEU A 55 -5.51 -20.45 -24.55
C LEU A 55 -5.60 -20.23 -23.04
N GLU A 56 -4.43 -20.21 -22.39
CA GLU A 56 -4.23 -19.97 -20.95
C GLU A 56 -3.51 -18.64 -20.67
N ARG A 57 -2.67 -18.16 -21.61
CA ARG A 57 -2.03 -16.84 -21.56
C ARG A 57 -2.21 -16.10 -22.89
N LEU A 58 -2.79 -14.91 -22.81
CA LEU A 58 -2.70 -13.88 -23.85
C LEU A 58 -1.82 -12.75 -23.30
N ASP A 59 -0.72 -12.48 -23.99
CA ASP A 59 0.17 -11.36 -23.70
C ASP A 59 0.37 -10.53 -24.97
N VAL A 60 -0.15 -9.31 -24.93
CA VAL A 60 -0.03 -8.32 -26.02
C VAL A 60 0.44 -6.97 -25.46
N PHE A 61 1.24 -7.02 -24.39
CA PHE A 61 1.77 -5.85 -23.71
C PHE A 61 2.59 -4.96 -24.65
N CYS A 62 2.32 -3.65 -24.66
CA CYS A 62 3.13 -2.67 -25.39
C CYS A 62 3.28 -2.98 -26.89
N CYS A 63 2.13 -3.05 -27.59
CA CYS A 63 2.05 -3.48 -29.00
C CYS A 63 1.39 -2.48 -29.96
N ASP A 64 1.01 -1.30 -29.44
CA ASP A 64 0.24 -0.25 -30.13
C ASP A 64 -1.10 -0.72 -30.75
N PHE A 65 -1.78 -1.70 -30.14
CA PHE A 65 -3.13 -2.09 -30.56
C PHE A 65 -4.14 -0.95 -30.37
N SER A 66 -5.09 -0.83 -31.29
CA SER A 66 -6.13 0.20 -31.32
C SER A 66 -7.53 -0.42 -31.48
N GLY A 67 -8.57 0.42 -31.58
CA GLY A 67 -9.96 -0.03 -31.68
C GLY A 67 -10.54 -0.40 -30.31
N GLN A 68 -11.49 -1.32 -30.28
CA GLN A 68 -12.10 -1.85 -29.03
C GLN A 68 -11.60 -3.27 -28.74
N ILE A 69 -11.71 -3.71 -27.49
CA ILE A 69 -11.54 -5.14 -27.17
C ILE A 69 -12.70 -5.90 -27.86
N PRO A 70 -12.45 -6.86 -28.78
CA PRO A 70 -13.52 -7.47 -29.56
C PRO A 70 -14.54 -8.20 -28.66
N PRO A 71 -15.87 -7.98 -28.82
CA PRO A 71 -16.88 -8.75 -28.10
C PRO A 71 -16.80 -10.27 -28.37
N SER A 72 -16.31 -10.64 -29.56
CA SER A 72 -16.04 -12.00 -30.01
C SER A 72 -14.75 -12.63 -29.47
N LEU A 73 -13.92 -11.86 -28.75
CA LEU A 73 -12.78 -12.39 -28.01
C LEU A 73 -13.22 -13.18 -26.76
N GLY A 74 -14.46 -12.96 -26.29
CA GLY A 74 -15.05 -13.67 -25.18
C GLY A 74 -15.46 -15.09 -25.50
N PRO A 75 -15.66 -15.93 -24.47
CA PRO A 75 -16.02 -17.33 -24.67
C PRO A 75 -17.34 -17.45 -25.42
N ILE A 76 -17.31 -18.16 -26.55
CA ILE A 76 -18.51 -18.77 -27.12
C ILE A 76 -19.08 -19.66 -26.00
N PRO A 77 -20.37 -19.55 -25.59
CA PRO A 77 -20.86 -20.18 -24.35
C PRO A 77 -20.73 -21.72 -24.22
N ALA A 78 -20.34 -22.42 -25.29
CA ALA A 78 -20.02 -23.85 -25.28
C ALA A 78 -18.54 -24.18 -24.96
N LEU A 79 -17.66 -23.17 -24.89
CA LEU A 79 -16.22 -23.29 -24.67
C LEU A 79 -15.83 -22.49 -23.42
N SER A 80 -15.51 -23.17 -22.32
CA SER A 80 -14.93 -22.51 -21.15
C SER A 80 -13.49 -22.08 -21.47
N MET A 81 -13.29 -20.79 -21.76
CA MET A 81 -11.94 -20.24 -21.96
C MET A 81 -11.10 -20.46 -20.70
N LYS A 82 -9.92 -21.07 -20.90
CA LYS A 82 -8.97 -21.39 -19.84
C LYS A 82 -8.03 -20.25 -19.48
N ILE A 83 -8.28 -19.03 -19.96
CA ILE A 83 -7.38 -17.89 -19.75
C ILE A 83 -7.16 -17.66 -18.25
N ARG A 84 -5.89 -17.80 -17.85
CA ARG A 84 -5.36 -17.49 -16.53
C ARG A 84 -4.66 -16.14 -16.52
N HIS A 85 -4.00 -15.78 -17.62
CA HIS A 85 -3.26 -14.53 -17.75
C HIS A 85 -3.80 -13.75 -18.96
N TYR A 86 -4.38 -12.59 -18.70
CA TYR A 86 -4.90 -11.69 -19.72
C TYR A 86 -4.20 -10.34 -19.57
N LEU A 87 -3.12 -10.18 -20.34
CA LEU A 87 -2.17 -9.07 -20.25
C LEU A 87 -2.24 -8.26 -21.54
N ILE A 88 -3.01 -7.17 -21.52
CA ILE A 88 -3.25 -6.34 -22.72
C ILE A 88 -2.87 -4.86 -22.51
N SER A 89 -2.07 -4.60 -21.48
CA SER A 89 -1.70 -3.26 -21.02
C SER A 89 -0.73 -2.53 -21.96
N LYS A 90 -0.66 -1.19 -21.80
CA LYS A 90 0.13 -0.28 -22.65
C LYS A 90 -0.21 -0.38 -24.14
N ASN A 91 -1.50 -0.31 -24.47
CA ASN A 91 -2.00 -0.21 -25.83
C ASN A 91 -2.91 1.03 -25.97
N ASN A 92 -3.46 1.29 -27.16
CA ASN A 92 -4.38 2.40 -27.43
C ASN A 92 -5.83 1.89 -27.57
N LEU A 93 -6.22 0.87 -26.78
CA LEU A 93 -7.56 0.29 -26.81
C LEU A 93 -8.58 1.24 -26.18
N THR A 94 -9.81 1.21 -26.69
CA THR A 94 -10.90 2.13 -26.37
C THR A 94 -12.21 1.37 -26.10
N GLY A 95 -13.25 2.10 -25.68
CA GLY A 95 -14.55 1.50 -25.36
C GLY A 95 -14.60 0.92 -23.94
N GLU A 96 -15.66 0.17 -23.65
CA GLU A 96 -15.90 -0.41 -22.32
C GLU A 96 -15.26 -1.79 -22.16
N ILE A 97 -15.02 -2.21 -20.91
CA ILE A 97 -14.61 -3.58 -20.57
C ILE A 97 -15.76 -4.54 -20.98
N PRO A 98 -15.56 -5.47 -21.93
CA PRO A 98 -16.63 -6.36 -22.35
C PRO A 98 -17.12 -7.28 -21.22
N SER A 99 -18.45 -7.41 -21.09
CA SER A 99 -19.08 -8.20 -20.01
C SER A 99 -18.70 -9.68 -20.00
N TRP A 100 -18.22 -10.22 -21.12
CA TRP A 100 -17.73 -11.60 -21.21
C TRP A 100 -16.50 -11.87 -20.33
N ILE A 101 -15.76 -10.85 -19.91
CA ILE A 101 -14.63 -10.96 -18.98
C ILE A 101 -15.10 -11.60 -17.66
N CYS A 102 -16.34 -11.33 -17.23
CA CYS A 102 -16.95 -11.94 -16.06
C CYS A 102 -17.05 -13.48 -16.11
N ASN A 103 -16.96 -14.09 -17.29
CA ASN A 103 -17.07 -15.54 -17.48
C ASN A 103 -15.71 -16.26 -17.39
N LEU A 104 -14.59 -15.52 -17.26
CA LEU A 104 -13.25 -16.10 -17.15
C LEU A 104 -12.99 -16.64 -15.72
N SER A 105 -13.66 -17.72 -15.34
CA SER A 105 -13.59 -18.29 -13.98
C SER A 105 -12.21 -18.81 -13.56
N SER A 106 -11.29 -19.01 -14.52
CA SER A 106 -9.90 -19.46 -14.28
C SER A 106 -8.87 -18.32 -14.22
N LEU A 107 -9.32 -17.06 -14.32
CA LEU A 107 -8.46 -15.89 -14.41
C LEU A 107 -7.66 -15.68 -13.11
N TYR A 108 -6.35 -15.53 -13.26
CA TYR A 108 -5.37 -15.36 -12.17
C TYR A 108 -4.73 -13.96 -12.23
N VAL A 109 -4.45 -13.45 -13.43
CA VAL A 109 -4.00 -12.07 -13.68
C VAL A 109 -4.87 -11.42 -14.75
N LEU A 110 -5.41 -10.25 -14.43
CA LEU A 110 -6.10 -9.34 -15.33
C LEU A 110 -5.38 -7.99 -15.34
N ASP A 111 -4.67 -7.68 -16.42
CA ASP A 111 -4.04 -6.38 -16.62
C ASP A 111 -4.56 -5.71 -17.91
N LEU A 112 -5.37 -4.68 -17.70
CA LEU A 112 -5.93 -3.82 -18.74
C LEU A 112 -5.28 -2.43 -18.75
N SER A 113 -4.24 -2.21 -17.95
CA SER A 113 -3.70 -0.88 -17.63
C SER A 113 -3.09 -0.11 -18.81
N ASP A 114 -2.93 1.20 -18.66
CA ASP A 114 -2.34 2.10 -19.66
C ASP A 114 -3.01 1.93 -21.04
N ASN A 115 -4.34 1.87 -21.05
CA ASN A 115 -5.20 1.95 -22.22
C ASN A 115 -6.16 3.15 -22.11
N ASN A 116 -6.88 3.45 -23.20
CA ASN A 116 -7.94 4.46 -23.25
C ASN A 116 -9.35 3.88 -22.96
N LEU A 117 -9.43 2.70 -22.34
CA LEU A 117 -10.67 2.06 -21.90
C LEU A 117 -11.46 2.96 -20.93
N SER A 118 -12.79 2.92 -21.03
CA SER A 118 -13.74 3.78 -20.32
C SER A 118 -14.92 2.99 -19.75
N GLY A 119 -15.88 3.68 -19.13
CA GLY A 119 -17.08 3.09 -18.57
C GLY A 119 -17.00 2.90 -17.05
N GLU A 120 -17.99 2.20 -16.48
CA GLU A 120 -17.95 1.80 -15.07
C GLU A 120 -17.26 0.42 -14.92
N PRO A 121 -16.37 0.21 -13.93
CA PRO A 121 -15.79 -1.10 -13.68
C PRO A 121 -16.86 -2.16 -13.37
N LEU A 122 -16.81 -3.29 -14.06
CA LEU A 122 -17.82 -4.34 -13.93
C LEU A 122 -17.86 -4.89 -12.50
N GLN A 123 -19.07 -5.04 -11.93
CA GLN A 123 -19.26 -5.57 -10.58
C GLN A 123 -18.78 -7.02 -10.42
N CYS A 124 -18.54 -7.74 -11.51
CA CYS A 124 -17.98 -9.09 -11.48
C CYS A 124 -16.47 -9.12 -11.17
N LEU A 125 -15.75 -8.00 -11.28
CA LEU A 125 -14.29 -7.97 -11.07
C LEU A 125 -13.88 -8.30 -9.62
N GLY A 126 -14.78 -8.12 -8.65
CA GLY A 126 -14.61 -8.63 -7.27
C GLY A 126 -15.13 -10.06 -7.04
N ASN A 127 -15.80 -10.66 -8.02
CA ASN A 127 -16.54 -11.91 -7.89
C ASN A 127 -16.02 -13.05 -8.80
N PHE A 128 -14.81 -12.91 -9.35
CA PHE A 128 -14.08 -14.06 -9.89
C PHE A 128 -13.91 -15.12 -8.78
N SER A 129 -13.97 -16.40 -9.16
CA SER A 129 -14.24 -17.54 -8.26
C SER A 129 -13.13 -17.90 -7.26
N GLY A 130 -12.72 -16.96 -6.41
CA GLY A 130 -11.56 -17.02 -5.52
C GLY A 130 -10.26 -16.62 -6.21
N GLY A 131 -9.95 -17.27 -7.35
CA GLY A 131 -8.59 -17.34 -7.91
C GLY A 131 -7.99 -16.12 -8.61
N LEU A 132 -8.66 -14.97 -8.70
CA LEU A 132 -8.05 -13.76 -9.27
C LEU A 132 -7.08 -13.16 -8.26
N SER A 133 -5.79 -13.12 -8.59
CA SER A 133 -4.73 -12.63 -7.68
C SER A 133 -4.24 -11.22 -8.01
N VAL A 134 -4.29 -10.82 -9.28
CA VAL A 134 -3.86 -9.49 -9.74
C VAL A 134 -4.95 -8.85 -10.59
N LEU A 135 -5.38 -7.65 -10.20
CA LEU A 135 -6.32 -6.81 -10.95
C LEU A 135 -5.72 -5.42 -11.17
N SER A 136 -5.35 -5.10 -12.42
CA SER A 136 -4.89 -3.77 -12.80
C SER A 136 -5.80 -3.15 -13.87
N LEU A 137 -6.43 -2.03 -13.49
CA LEU A 137 -7.25 -1.16 -14.33
C LEU A 137 -6.69 0.28 -14.34
N GLN A 138 -5.40 0.49 -14.02
CA GLN A 138 -4.77 1.81 -14.10
C GLN A 138 -5.08 2.44 -15.47
N GLY A 139 -5.74 3.59 -15.47
CA GLY A 139 -6.29 4.16 -16.70
C GLY A 139 -6.46 5.66 -16.61
N LYS A 140 -7.34 6.21 -17.44
CA LYS A 140 -7.71 7.64 -17.41
C LYS A 140 -9.21 7.88 -17.47
N ASN A 141 -10.01 6.90 -17.88
CA ASN A 141 -11.40 7.12 -18.30
C ASN A 141 -12.43 6.22 -17.58
N PHE A 142 -12.05 5.35 -16.63
CA PHE A 142 -13.04 4.63 -15.81
C PHE A 142 -13.70 5.57 -14.81
N PHE A 143 -15.03 5.55 -14.75
CA PHE A 143 -15.85 6.42 -13.89
C PHE A 143 -16.83 5.60 -13.05
N GLY A 144 -17.75 6.27 -12.36
CA GLY A 144 -18.74 5.62 -11.50
C GLY A 144 -18.13 5.21 -10.17
N THR A 145 -18.52 4.05 -9.63
CA THR A 145 -18.03 3.57 -8.33
C THR A 145 -17.21 2.28 -8.48
N THR A 146 -16.26 2.10 -7.57
CA THR A 146 -15.53 0.83 -7.41
C THR A 146 -16.47 -0.32 -7.04
N PRO A 147 -16.30 -1.55 -7.58
CA PRO A 147 -17.08 -2.71 -7.20
C PRO A 147 -17.04 -3.00 -5.69
N ASP A 148 -18.20 -3.18 -5.05
CA ASP A 148 -18.30 -3.54 -3.62
C ASP A 148 -18.73 -5.01 -3.41
N THR A 149 -18.22 -5.89 -4.28
CA THR A 149 -18.61 -7.29 -4.44
C THR A 149 -17.51 -8.30 -4.10
N PHE A 150 -16.36 -7.85 -3.59
CA PHE A 150 -15.21 -8.73 -3.30
C PHE A 150 -15.59 -9.88 -2.35
N MET A 151 -15.39 -11.12 -2.79
CA MET A 151 -15.80 -12.31 -2.04
C MET A 151 -14.96 -12.58 -0.80
N ASN A 152 -15.59 -13.15 0.24
CA ASN A 152 -14.92 -13.63 1.46
C ASN A 152 -13.97 -14.79 1.17
N GLY A 153 -12.66 -14.54 1.31
CA GLY A 153 -11.61 -15.51 0.94
C GLY A 153 -11.19 -15.36 -0.53
N SER A 154 -11.19 -14.14 -1.06
CA SER A 154 -10.58 -13.82 -2.36
C SER A 154 -9.05 -13.93 -2.28
N ASP A 155 -8.43 -14.54 -3.29
CA ASP A 155 -6.97 -14.69 -3.43
C ASP A 155 -6.28 -13.43 -4.00
N LEU A 156 -6.99 -12.30 -4.05
CA LEU A 156 -6.51 -11.03 -4.58
C LEU A 156 -5.37 -10.48 -3.72
N ARG A 157 -4.16 -10.44 -4.30
CA ARG A 157 -2.93 -9.90 -3.72
C ARG A 157 -2.65 -8.47 -4.16
N MET A 158 -3.01 -8.11 -5.38
CA MET A 158 -2.79 -6.76 -5.93
C MET A 158 -4.05 -6.20 -6.59
N VAL A 159 -4.40 -4.97 -6.20
CA VAL A 159 -5.41 -4.16 -6.87
C VAL A 159 -4.87 -2.77 -7.21
N ASP A 160 -4.90 -2.43 -8.50
CA ASP A 160 -4.57 -1.09 -9.01
C ASP A 160 -5.75 -0.55 -9.81
N LEU A 161 -6.37 0.50 -9.28
CA LEU A 161 -7.46 1.25 -9.93
C LEU A 161 -7.05 2.70 -10.21
N SER A 162 -5.74 2.98 -10.22
CA SER A 162 -5.20 4.33 -10.20
C SER A 162 -5.45 5.14 -11.47
N HIS A 163 -5.28 6.46 -11.34
CA HIS A 163 -5.35 7.46 -12.42
C HIS A 163 -6.71 7.62 -13.13
N ASN A 164 -7.74 6.94 -12.66
CA ASN A 164 -9.10 6.99 -13.20
C ASN A 164 -9.96 8.14 -12.63
N LEU A 165 -11.25 8.15 -12.98
CA LEU A 165 -12.26 9.12 -12.55
C LEU A 165 -13.24 8.50 -11.54
N LEU A 166 -12.82 7.48 -10.79
CA LEU A 166 -13.70 6.74 -9.87
C LEU A 166 -14.11 7.61 -8.69
N GLN A 167 -15.39 7.57 -8.36
CA GLN A 167 -16.05 8.39 -7.34
C GLN A 167 -16.60 7.54 -6.19
N GLY A 168 -17.14 8.24 -5.18
CA GLY A 168 -17.79 7.60 -4.05
C GLY A 168 -16.80 7.19 -2.96
N LYS A 169 -16.93 5.97 -2.46
CA LYS A 169 -16.23 5.43 -1.30
C LYS A 169 -15.39 4.22 -1.65
N ILE A 170 -14.32 3.98 -0.90
CA ILE A 170 -13.48 2.79 -1.06
C ILE A 170 -14.31 1.57 -0.65
N PRO A 171 -14.37 0.49 -1.47
CA PRO A 171 -15.35 -0.57 -1.29
C PRO A 171 -15.02 -1.40 -0.06
N LYS A 172 -16.01 -1.56 0.83
CA LYS A 172 -15.84 -2.21 2.14
C LYS A 172 -15.52 -3.70 2.01
N SER A 173 -16.00 -4.30 0.93
CA SER A 173 -15.72 -5.69 0.58
C SER A 173 -14.24 -5.97 0.32
N LEU A 174 -13.38 -4.98 0.04
CA LEU A 174 -11.92 -5.23 -0.02
C LEU A 174 -11.37 -5.82 1.30
N ALA A 175 -12.03 -5.58 2.44
CA ALA A 175 -11.74 -6.26 3.72
C ALA A 175 -11.85 -7.80 3.68
N ASN A 176 -12.47 -8.35 2.63
CA ASN A 176 -12.62 -9.78 2.39
C ASN A 176 -11.40 -10.40 1.66
N CYS A 177 -10.54 -9.58 1.06
CA CYS A 177 -9.29 -9.96 0.41
C CYS A 177 -8.19 -10.05 1.48
N ALA A 178 -8.24 -11.08 2.33
CA ALA A 178 -7.36 -11.18 3.51
C ALA A 178 -5.85 -11.25 3.16
N VAL A 179 -5.52 -11.69 1.93
CA VAL A 179 -4.16 -11.78 1.38
C VAL A 179 -3.77 -10.57 0.53
N LEU A 180 -4.50 -9.45 0.58
CA LEU A 180 -4.19 -8.27 -0.21
C LEU A 180 -2.88 -7.63 0.28
N GLU A 181 -1.86 -7.68 -0.57
CA GLU A 181 -0.53 -7.11 -0.33
C GLU A 181 -0.44 -5.66 -0.82
N ILE A 182 -1.16 -5.31 -1.89
CA ILE A 182 -1.04 -4.01 -2.55
C ILE A 182 -2.41 -3.45 -2.92
N SER A 183 -2.62 -2.19 -2.53
CA SER A 183 -3.75 -1.39 -2.98
C SER A 183 -3.28 -0.03 -3.47
N ASP A 184 -3.43 0.21 -4.77
CA ASP A 184 -3.24 1.53 -5.38
C ASP A 184 -4.57 2.08 -5.89
N LEU A 185 -5.00 3.18 -5.29
CA LEU A 185 -6.25 3.87 -5.61
C LEU A 185 -5.99 5.33 -6.01
N ARG A 186 -4.74 5.70 -6.31
CA ARG A 186 -4.35 7.10 -6.47
C ARG A 186 -5.02 7.80 -7.64
N ASN A 187 -5.04 9.13 -7.58
CA ASN A 187 -5.46 10.03 -8.64
C ASN A 187 -6.90 9.80 -9.13
N ASN A 188 -7.78 9.29 -8.25
CA ASN A 188 -9.22 9.17 -8.47
C ASN A 188 -10.00 10.34 -7.82
N GLN A 189 -11.33 10.31 -7.92
CA GLN A 189 -12.27 11.27 -7.32
C GLN A 189 -12.97 10.70 -6.07
N ILE A 190 -12.29 9.79 -5.36
CA ILE A 190 -12.84 9.10 -4.18
C ILE A 190 -12.92 10.07 -3.01
N ASN A 191 -14.14 10.37 -2.56
CA ASN A 191 -14.41 11.26 -1.42
C ASN A 191 -14.89 10.45 -0.22
N ASP A 192 -13.95 9.96 0.58
CA ASP A 192 -14.23 9.18 1.78
C ASP A 192 -13.37 9.61 2.97
N THR A 193 -13.76 9.16 4.15
CA THR A 193 -12.90 9.13 5.35
C THR A 193 -11.91 7.97 5.27
N PHE A 194 -10.78 8.04 5.98
CA PHE A 194 -9.85 6.90 6.02
C PHE A 194 -10.59 5.58 6.39
N PRO A 195 -10.55 4.53 5.55
CA PRO A 195 -11.39 3.35 5.72
C PRO A 195 -11.02 2.52 6.96
N ILE A 196 -11.92 2.52 7.95
CA ILE A 196 -11.79 1.78 9.21
C ILE A 196 -11.54 0.27 9.01
N TRP A 197 -12.06 -0.30 7.93
CA TRP A 197 -11.95 -1.72 7.63
C TRP A 197 -10.58 -2.09 7.03
N LEU A 198 -9.77 -1.13 6.56
CA LEU A 198 -8.49 -1.40 5.90
C LEU A 198 -7.42 -1.94 6.89
N GLY A 199 -7.66 -1.81 8.20
CA GLY A 199 -6.91 -2.52 9.23
C GLY A 199 -7.18 -4.03 9.34
N SER A 200 -8.06 -4.61 8.52
CA SER A 200 -8.23 -6.06 8.40
C SER A 200 -7.25 -6.72 7.43
N LEU A 201 -6.60 -5.93 6.57
CA LEU A 201 -5.64 -6.41 5.58
C LEU A 201 -4.27 -6.65 6.24
N LEU A 202 -4.08 -7.84 6.80
CA LEU A 202 -2.90 -8.15 7.61
C LEU A 202 -1.62 -8.26 6.75
N GLU A 203 -1.76 -8.70 5.50
CA GLU A 203 -0.65 -8.91 4.56
C GLU A 203 -0.30 -7.67 3.71
N LEU A 204 -0.96 -6.54 3.96
CA LEU A 204 -0.74 -5.30 3.21
C LEU A 204 0.72 -4.82 3.38
N ASN A 205 1.44 -4.76 2.27
CA ASN A 205 2.81 -4.25 2.13
C ASN A 205 2.82 -2.80 1.60
N ILE A 206 1.94 -2.48 0.64
CA ILE A 206 1.92 -1.18 -0.03
C ILE A 206 0.48 -0.62 -0.05
N LEU A 207 0.31 0.58 0.49
CA LEU A 207 -0.92 1.35 0.42
C LEU A 207 -0.66 2.70 -0.25
N VAL A 208 -1.32 2.95 -1.37
CA VAL A 208 -1.27 4.26 -2.05
C VAL A 208 -2.66 4.85 -2.23
N LEU A 209 -2.87 6.00 -1.58
CA LEU A 209 -4.13 6.72 -1.57
C LEU A 209 -3.85 8.23 -1.68
N ILE A 210 -3.83 8.73 -2.90
CA ILE A 210 -3.72 10.16 -3.26
C ILE A 210 -4.99 10.48 -4.03
N GLN A 211 -5.76 11.52 -3.72
CA GLN A 211 -7.05 11.76 -4.40
C GLN A 211 -7.15 13.17 -4.99
N GLN A 212 -7.86 13.28 -6.12
CA GLN A 212 -8.24 14.58 -6.72
C GLN A 212 -9.23 15.32 -5.81
N LEU A 213 -10.18 14.57 -5.24
CA LEU A 213 -11.03 15.02 -4.14
C LEU A 213 -10.48 14.45 -2.83
N PRO A 214 -9.83 15.25 -1.97
CA PRO A 214 -8.96 14.72 -0.92
C PRO A 214 -9.73 14.00 0.20
N CYS A 215 -9.27 12.81 0.59
CA CYS A 215 -9.81 12.06 1.72
C CYS A 215 -9.67 12.83 3.05
N MET A 216 -10.60 12.61 3.97
CA MET A 216 -10.69 13.36 5.24
C MET A 216 -10.52 12.48 6.50
N GLY A 217 -10.29 13.16 7.63
CA GLY A 217 -10.26 12.56 8.97
C GLY A 217 -8.85 12.21 9.44
N LYS A 218 -8.77 11.45 10.54
CA LYS A 218 -7.50 11.17 11.21
C LYS A 218 -6.78 9.94 10.67
N LEU A 219 -5.45 9.97 10.73
CA LEU A 219 -4.63 8.79 10.46
C LEU A 219 -4.96 7.64 11.44
N PRO A 220 -4.95 6.38 10.98
CA PRO A 220 -5.52 5.25 11.71
C PRO A 220 -4.57 4.65 12.75
N SER A 221 -4.47 5.28 13.93
CA SER A 221 -3.57 4.81 15.00
C SER A 221 -3.68 3.31 15.34
N LYS A 222 -4.89 2.74 15.27
CA LYS A 222 -5.11 1.31 15.57
C LYS A 222 -4.75 0.36 14.42
N TYR A 223 -4.79 0.80 13.16
CA TYR A 223 -4.57 -0.10 12.01
C TYR A 223 -3.08 -0.24 11.66
N PHE A 224 -2.25 0.75 12.01
CA PHE A 224 -0.79 0.57 12.06
C PHE A 224 -0.33 -0.50 13.07
N GLN A 225 -1.21 -0.96 13.97
CA GLN A 225 -0.95 -2.11 14.84
C GLN A 225 -1.34 -3.44 14.19
N CYS A 226 -2.11 -3.43 13.10
CA CYS A 226 -2.66 -4.62 12.45
C CYS A 226 -1.88 -5.10 11.22
N TRP A 227 -1.32 -4.19 10.40
CA TRP A 227 -0.60 -4.54 9.18
C TRP A 227 0.70 -5.31 9.50
N ASN A 228 0.63 -6.64 9.50
CA ASN A 228 1.69 -7.52 9.95
C ASN A 228 2.85 -7.56 8.96
N ALA A 229 2.56 -7.60 7.65
CA ALA A 229 3.60 -7.64 6.63
C ALA A 229 4.52 -6.39 6.67
N MET A 230 3.96 -5.20 6.92
CA MET A 230 4.72 -3.96 7.14
C MET A 230 5.57 -3.92 8.44
N LYS A 231 5.41 -4.85 9.39
CA LYS A 231 6.20 -4.86 10.65
C LYS A 231 7.61 -5.43 10.48
N PHE A 232 7.83 -6.26 9.47
CA PHE A 232 9.07 -7.02 9.29
C PHE A 232 9.74 -6.67 7.97
N ALA A 233 11.07 -6.48 7.98
CA ALA A 233 11.84 -6.15 6.79
C ALA A 233 12.16 -7.37 5.90
N ASN A 234 12.16 -8.58 6.47
CA ASN A 234 12.55 -9.81 5.76
C ASN A 234 11.32 -10.70 5.48
N SER A 235 11.08 -11.03 4.21
CA SER A 235 9.96 -11.89 3.79
C SER A 235 10.09 -13.34 4.30
N SER A 236 11.30 -13.81 4.64
CA SER A 236 11.50 -15.14 5.22
C SER A 236 10.84 -15.33 6.59
N GLN A 237 10.60 -14.23 7.33
CA GLN A 237 9.91 -14.26 8.62
C GLN A 237 8.38 -14.47 8.47
N LEU A 238 7.83 -14.23 7.28
CA LEU A 238 6.42 -14.48 6.94
C LEU A 238 6.25 -15.93 6.41
N ARG A 239 7.12 -16.36 5.49
CA ARG A 239 7.04 -17.69 4.84
C ARG A 239 7.14 -18.88 5.81
N TYR A 240 7.72 -18.71 7.00
CA TYR A 240 7.75 -19.76 8.03
C TYR A 240 6.34 -20.17 8.52
N MET A 241 5.32 -19.31 8.40
CA MET A 241 3.93 -19.67 8.72
C MET A 241 3.14 -20.20 7.52
N GLU A 242 3.47 -19.84 6.27
CA GLU A 242 2.78 -20.37 5.07
C GLU A 242 3.11 -21.85 4.78
N ASN A 243 4.34 -22.29 5.11
CA ASN A 243 4.82 -23.65 4.82
C ASN A 243 4.04 -24.79 5.50
N PHE A 244 3.10 -24.50 6.41
CA PHE A 244 2.28 -25.51 7.07
C PHE A 244 0.94 -25.84 6.37
N LEU A 245 0.56 -25.09 5.32
CA LEU A 245 -0.72 -25.30 4.60
C LEU A 245 -0.56 -25.65 3.11
N SER A 246 0.58 -25.35 2.48
CA SER A 246 0.80 -25.57 1.04
C SER A 246 1.20 -27.01 0.66
N SER A 247 1.59 -27.85 1.62
CA SER A 247 2.18 -29.18 1.38
C SER A 247 1.20 -30.28 0.94
N TYR A 248 -0.10 -30.00 0.84
CA TYR A 248 -1.14 -31.00 0.51
C TYR A 248 -1.80 -30.84 -0.87
N PHE A 249 -1.38 -29.89 -1.69
CA PHE A 249 -1.82 -29.76 -3.09
C PHE A 249 -0.63 -29.83 -4.07
N SER A 250 -0.21 -31.06 -4.37
CA SER A 250 0.59 -31.40 -5.54
C SER A 250 -0.16 -31.05 -6.85
N PHE A 251 0.45 -30.78 -8.01
CA PHE A 251 1.74 -31.24 -8.55
C PHE A 251 2.42 -30.17 -9.42
N ASP A 252 3.73 -30.30 -9.65
CA ASP A 252 4.56 -29.33 -10.39
C ASP A 252 4.17 -29.08 -11.87
N PHE A 253 3.95 -27.82 -12.21
CA PHE A 253 4.30 -27.25 -13.54
C PHE A 253 4.59 -25.73 -13.50
N TYR A 254 4.23 -25.04 -12.42
CA TYR A 254 4.35 -23.57 -12.24
C TYR A 254 5.78 -23.02 -12.07
N ARG A 255 6.84 -23.75 -12.43
CA ARG A 255 8.21 -23.44 -12.01
C ARG A 255 9.02 -22.50 -12.93
N TYR A 256 8.42 -21.98 -14.00
CA TYR A 256 9.15 -21.21 -15.03
C TYR A 256 8.85 -19.70 -15.14
N PHE A 257 7.87 -19.16 -14.40
CA PHE A 257 7.64 -17.72 -14.30
C PHE A 257 7.40 -17.31 -12.84
N PRO A 258 8.12 -16.30 -12.32
CA PRO A 258 8.06 -15.93 -10.91
C PRO A 258 6.71 -15.30 -10.56
N GLN A 259 6.22 -15.57 -9.34
CA GLN A 259 4.83 -15.33 -8.91
C GLN A 259 4.40 -13.85 -8.80
N ASN A 260 5.27 -12.88 -9.11
CA ASN A 260 5.06 -11.44 -8.92
C ASN A 260 5.42 -10.62 -10.19
N ASP A 261 4.83 -10.98 -11.33
CA ASP A 261 4.97 -10.27 -12.62
C ASP A 261 4.00 -9.07 -12.76
N TYR A 262 3.84 -8.27 -11.71
CA TYR A 262 3.04 -7.04 -11.72
C TYR A 262 3.89 -5.84 -11.29
N SER A 263 3.69 -4.71 -11.98
CA SER A 263 4.47 -3.49 -11.77
C SER A 263 3.73 -2.49 -10.88
N ILE A 264 4.46 -1.61 -10.20
CA ILE A 264 3.90 -0.42 -9.55
C ILE A 264 4.79 0.79 -9.76
N THR A 265 4.19 1.94 -10.09
CA THR A 265 4.91 3.21 -10.18
C THR A 265 4.64 4.05 -8.94
N MET A 266 5.63 4.36 -8.11
CA MET A 266 5.44 5.13 -6.88
C MET A 266 6.53 6.17 -6.63
N SER A 267 6.21 7.21 -5.86
CA SER A 267 7.20 8.19 -5.42
C SER A 267 8.12 7.60 -4.34
N ASN A 268 9.42 7.48 -4.62
CA ASN A 268 10.46 7.12 -3.64
C ASN A 268 11.61 8.12 -3.75
N LYS A 269 12.13 8.64 -2.63
CA LYS A 269 13.23 9.64 -2.58
C LYS A 269 12.97 10.88 -3.46
N GLY A 270 11.71 11.29 -3.58
CA GLY A 270 11.28 12.43 -4.40
C GLY A 270 11.19 12.17 -5.91
N GLN A 271 11.40 10.94 -6.39
CA GLN A 271 11.31 10.57 -7.80
C GLN A 271 10.21 9.52 -8.02
N MET A 272 9.55 9.54 -9.19
CA MET A 272 8.60 8.50 -9.59
C MET A 272 9.38 7.29 -10.09
N MET A 273 9.31 6.19 -9.35
CA MET A 273 10.00 4.93 -9.60
C MET A 273 9.00 3.86 -10.03
N THR A 274 9.12 3.35 -11.25
CA THR A 274 8.44 2.13 -11.69
C THR A 274 9.25 0.93 -11.24
N HIS A 275 8.61 0.01 -10.52
CA HIS A 275 9.15 -1.29 -10.16
C HIS A 275 8.49 -2.30 -11.08
N ASP A 276 9.19 -2.77 -12.11
CA ASP A 276 8.62 -3.66 -13.14
C ASP A 276 8.23 -5.04 -12.59
N LYS A 277 8.85 -5.45 -11.48
CA LYS A 277 8.42 -6.54 -10.61
C LYS A 277 8.51 -6.05 -9.18
N ILE A 278 7.52 -6.35 -8.36
CA ILE A 278 7.50 -5.88 -6.98
C ILE A 278 8.33 -6.83 -6.11
N PRO A 279 9.42 -6.35 -5.48
CA PRO A 279 10.18 -7.19 -4.56
C PRO A 279 9.40 -7.33 -3.25
N ASP A 280 9.39 -8.53 -2.66
CA ASP A 280 8.77 -8.89 -1.36
C ASP A 280 9.17 -7.96 -0.16
N ILE A 281 10.11 -7.05 -0.40
CA ILE A 281 10.76 -6.14 0.55
C ILE A 281 10.10 -4.76 0.52
N LEU A 282 9.54 -4.32 -0.62
CA LEU A 282 9.05 -2.94 -0.80
C LEU A 282 7.79 -2.68 0.02
N LYS A 283 7.92 -1.82 1.04
CA LYS A 283 6.85 -1.55 2.01
C LYS A 283 6.65 -0.05 2.15
N GLY A 284 5.42 0.40 1.87
CA GLY A 284 5.14 1.81 1.65
C GLY A 284 3.75 2.28 2.06
N ILE A 285 3.68 3.46 2.67
CA ILE A 285 2.44 4.18 2.96
C ILE A 285 2.53 5.55 2.28
N ILE A 286 1.73 5.74 1.23
CA ILE A 286 1.70 6.97 0.43
C ILE A 286 0.29 7.54 0.50
N LEU A 287 0.11 8.53 1.37
CA LEU A 287 -1.16 9.20 1.70
C LEU A 287 -1.10 10.71 1.41
N SER A 288 -0.18 11.13 0.55
CA SER A 288 0.06 12.53 0.22
C SER A 288 -1.11 13.18 -0.54
N SER A 289 -1.21 14.50 -0.48
CA SER A 289 -2.24 15.32 -1.14
C SER A 289 -3.67 14.91 -0.75
N ASN A 290 -3.92 14.78 0.55
CA ASN A 290 -5.26 14.56 1.12
C ASN A 290 -5.60 15.68 2.12
N ARG A 291 -6.67 15.51 2.90
CA ARG A 291 -7.08 16.40 3.99
C ARG A 291 -7.03 15.67 5.34
N PHE A 292 -6.09 14.73 5.51
CA PHE A 292 -5.92 14.05 6.80
C PHE A 292 -5.49 15.05 7.88
N ASP A 293 -6.10 14.94 9.05
CA ASP A 293 -5.96 15.88 10.17
C ASP A 293 -5.54 15.19 11.48
N GLY A 294 -5.27 16.02 12.50
CA GLY A 294 -4.72 15.56 13.78
C GLY A 294 -3.23 15.23 13.70
N GLU A 295 -2.76 14.46 14.69
CA GLU A 295 -1.35 14.13 14.88
C GLU A 295 -0.93 12.87 14.11
N ILE A 296 0.36 12.75 13.80
CA ILE A 296 0.93 11.50 13.30
C ILE A 296 0.89 10.47 14.44
N PRO A 297 0.19 9.33 14.31
CA PRO A 297 0.10 8.36 15.40
C PRO A 297 1.43 7.70 15.73
N THR A 298 1.82 7.68 17.00
CA THR A 298 3.04 7.00 17.50
C THR A 298 3.11 5.52 17.12
N SER A 299 1.97 4.87 16.91
CA SER A 299 1.86 3.47 16.47
C SER A 299 2.41 3.19 15.07
N ILE A 300 2.69 4.21 14.25
CA ILE A 300 3.39 4.05 12.97
C ILE A 300 4.79 3.42 13.18
N ALA A 301 5.41 3.65 14.34
CA ALA A 301 6.70 3.05 14.73
C ALA A 301 6.68 1.52 14.89
N ASN A 302 5.50 0.89 14.93
CA ASN A 302 5.39 -0.57 14.91
C ASN A 302 5.74 -1.16 13.54
N LEU A 303 5.59 -0.37 12.46
CA LEU A 303 5.73 -0.82 11.08
C LEU A 303 7.20 -0.76 10.63
N LYS A 304 8.07 -1.49 11.36
CA LYS A 304 9.54 -1.42 11.20
C LYS A 304 10.06 -1.90 9.84
N GLY A 305 9.24 -2.54 9.03
CA GLY A 305 9.55 -2.92 7.65
C GLY A 305 9.35 -1.79 6.64
N LEU A 306 8.73 -0.66 7.00
CA LEU A 306 8.50 0.44 6.06
C LEU A 306 9.80 1.03 5.50
N GLN A 307 9.83 1.18 4.19
CA GLN A 307 10.86 1.90 3.43
C GLN A 307 10.39 3.27 2.95
N VAL A 308 9.09 3.44 2.67
CA VAL A 308 8.54 4.70 2.16
C VAL A 308 7.35 5.17 3.00
N ILE A 309 7.44 6.41 3.50
CA ILE A 309 6.32 7.14 4.11
C ILE A 309 6.18 8.48 3.40
N SER A 310 5.02 8.73 2.79
CA SER A 310 4.66 10.04 2.24
C SER A 310 3.31 10.47 2.80
N LEU A 311 3.34 11.50 3.66
CA LEU A 311 2.17 12.15 4.26
C LEU A 311 2.05 13.62 3.82
N ALA A 312 2.80 14.01 2.78
CA ALA A 312 2.94 15.39 2.34
C ALA A 312 1.60 16.03 1.91
N SER A 313 1.49 17.35 2.01
CA SER A 313 0.29 18.10 1.57
C SER A 313 -1.00 17.60 2.25
N ASN A 314 -1.01 17.60 3.58
CA ASN A 314 -2.15 17.25 4.42
C ASN A 314 -2.39 18.34 5.49
N ASN A 315 -3.38 18.16 6.36
CA ASN A 315 -3.65 19.04 7.50
C ASN A 315 -3.08 18.49 8.82
N LEU A 316 -2.04 17.65 8.78
CA LEU A 316 -1.46 17.05 9.97
C LEU A 316 -0.81 18.14 10.84
N GLN A 317 -0.99 18.01 12.15
CA GLN A 317 -0.61 19.00 13.16
C GLN A 317 0.05 18.33 14.37
N GLY A 318 0.50 19.12 15.35
CA GLY A 318 1.27 18.62 16.48
C GLY A 318 2.71 18.30 16.10
N HIS A 319 3.41 17.56 16.94
CA HIS A 319 4.84 17.28 16.77
C HIS A 319 5.10 16.10 15.83
N ILE A 320 6.34 15.99 15.32
CA ILE A 320 6.84 14.77 14.67
C ILE A 320 7.18 13.73 15.76
N PRO A 321 6.52 12.55 15.83
CA PRO A 321 6.75 11.61 16.92
C PRO A 321 8.19 11.09 16.98
N PRO A 322 8.90 11.21 18.12
CA PRO A 322 10.29 10.75 18.24
C PRO A 322 10.46 9.25 17.92
N CYS A 323 9.42 8.45 18.12
CA CYS A 323 9.42 7.03 17.78
C CYS A 323 9.58 6.71 16.28
N LEU A 324 9.40 7.69 15.38
CA LEU A 324 9.73 7.53 13.95
C LEU A 324 11.21 7.18 13.75
N GLY A 325 12.11 7.63 14.62
CA GLY A 325 13.54 7.26 14.59
C GLY A 325 13.81 5.77 14.83
N SER A 326 12.81 4.98 15.24
CA SER A 326 12.93 3.51 15.36
C SER A 326 12.66 2.75 14.05
N LEU A 327 12.24 3.43 12.98
CA LEU A 327 12.00 2.85 11.65
C LEU A 327 13.31 2.74 10.87
N THR A 328 14.18 1.82 11.28
CA THR A 328 15.56 1.71 10.76
C THR A 328 15.68 1.28 9.29
N ASN A 329 14.60 0.82 8.67
CA ASN A 329 14.55 0.48 7.24
C ASN A 329 13.97 1.61 6.37
N LEU A 330 13.63 2.76 6.96
CA LEU A 330 12.98 3.86 6.25
C LEU A 330 13.97 4.58 5.34
N GLU A 331 13.73 4.52 4.03
CA GLU A 331 14.56 5.12 2.99
C GLU A 331 14.05 6.49 2.52
N SER A 332 12.75 6.76 2.68
CA SER A 332 12.10 7.96 2.19
C SER A 332 10.99 8.39 3.14
N LEU A 333 11.12 9.59 3.71
CA LEU A 333 10.13 10.21 4.59
C LEU A 333 9.77 11.60 4.07
N ASP A 334 8.55 11.78 3.59
CA ASP A 334 8.02 13.08 3.18
C ASP A 334 6.83 13.50 4.06
N LEU A 335 7.06 14.51 4.89
CA LEU A 335 6.06 15.15 5.77
C LEU A 335 5.76 16.60 5.34
N SER A 336 6.26 17.03 4.18
CA SER A 336 6.21 18.43 3.73
C SER A 336 4.77 18.96 3.57
N LYS A 337 4.61 20.29 3.59
CA LYS A 337 3.30 20.96 3.42
C LYS A 337 2.21 20.45 4.40
N ASN A 338 2.60 20.29 5.66
CA ASN A 338 1.70 20.04 6.80
C ASN A 338 1.81 21.20 7.82
N ARG A 339 1.09 21.10 8.95
CA ARG A 339 1.12 22.04 10.09
C ARG A 339 1.90 21.47 11.28
N LEU A 340 2.91 20.65 11.00
CA LEU A 340 3.71 19.94 12.00
C LEU A 340 4.72 20.87 12.68
N THR A 341 5.08 20.50 13.90
CA THR A 341 6.10 21.17 14.73
C THR A 341 7.22 20.18 15.06
N PHE A 342 8.43 20.67 15.35
CA PHE A 342 9.65 19.84 15.38
C PHE A 342 10.12 19.47 16.81
N LEU A 343 10.22 20.47 17.69
CA LEU A 343 10.72 20.30 19.06
C LEU A 343 9.54 20.07 20.03
N GLU A 344 9.28 18.82 20.42
CA GLU A 344 8.24 18.47 21.41
C GLU A 344 8.76 18.57 22.85
N PHE A 345 10.02 18.16 23.07
CA PHE A 345 10.65 18.10 24.38
C PHE A 345 12.01 18.82 24.34
N PHE A 346 12.22 19.75 25.25
CA PHE A 346 13.47 20.45 25.47
C PHE A 346 13.74 20.51 26.97
N ASN A 347 14.92 20.03 27.38
CA ASN A 347 15.39 20.09 28.75
C ASN A 347 16.86 20.52 28.76
N ALA A 348 17.08 21.78 29.10
CA ALA A 348 18.38 22.38 29.33
C ALA A 348 18.61 22.67 30.82
N THR A 349 17.84 22.05 31.72
CA THR A 349 17.91 22.39 33.15
C THR A 349 19.26 22.06 33.77
N HIS A 350 19.66 22.83 34.79
CA HIS A 350 20.90 22.62 35.57
C HIS A 350 22.19 22.53 34.72
N ASN A 351 22.28 23.35 33.67
CA ASN A 351 23.51 23.56 32.91
C ASN A 351 24.13 24.93 33.26
N ASN A 352 25.24 25.27 32.61
CA ASN A 352 25.93 26.56 32.80
C ASN A 352 25.75 27.49 31.58
N LEU A 353 24.59 27.43 30.92
CA LEU A 353 24.32 28.15 29.67
C LEU A 353 24.18 29.67 29.90
N THR A 354 24.58 30.45 28.89
CA THR A 354 24.65 31.92 28.93
C THR A 354 23.89 32.54 27.76
N GLY A 355 23.32 33.74 27.97
CA GLY A 355 22.73 34.57 26.91
C GLY A 355 21.21 34.47 26.81
N PRO A 356 20.60 35.08 25.78
CA PRO A 356 19.15 35.09 25.61
C PRO A 356 18.61 33.75 25.11
N ILE A 357 17.49 33.29 25.67
CA ILE A 357 16.72 32.17 25.11
C ILE A 357 16.27 32.54 23.69
N PRO A 358 16.52 31.70 22.66
CA PRO A 358 16.06 31.95 21.30
C PRO A 358 14.54 32.20 21.27
N GLN A 359 14.11 33.31 20.67
CA GLN A 359 12.68 33.64 20.56
C GLN A 359 12.05 33.15 19.25
N ALA A 360 12.82 32.47 18.40
CA ALA A 360 12.35 31.84 17.18
C ALA A 360 11.93 30.38 17.41
N ASN A 361 11.15 29.84 16.46
CA ASN A 361 10.69 28.44 16.46
C ASN A 361 9.87 28.11 17.72
N GLN A 362 10.16 26.98 18.38
CA GLN A 362 9.36 26.45 19.48
C GLN A 362 9.90 26.78 20.87
N PHE A 363 11.08 27.41 20.97
CA PHE A 363 11.67 27.84 22.24
C PHE A 363 10.74 28.71 23.10
N PRO A 364 9.91 29.63 22.55
CA PRO A 364 8.91 30.36 23.34
C PRO A 364 7.79 29.50 23.96
N ALA A 365 7.56 28.28 23.44
CA ALA A 365 6.54 27.37 23.96
C ALA A 365 7.02 26.51 25.14
N PHE A 366 8.34 26.43 25.37
CA PHE A 366 8.92 25.70 26.49
C PHE A 366 8.97 26.55 27.74
N GLY A 367 8.12 26.23 28.72
CA GLY A 367 8.02 26.97 29.98
C GLY A 367 9.29 26.94 30.85
N TYR A 368 9.30 27.75 31.90
CA TYR A 368 10.40 27.89 32.89
C TYR A 368 11.06 26.56 33.31
N SER A 369 10.25 25.51 33.49
CA SER A 369 10.69 24.15 33.86
C SER A 369 11.70 23.51 32.89
N SER A 370 11.79 23.96 31.65
CA SER A 370 12.73 23.44 30.64
C SER A 370 14.13 24.06 30.69
N SER A 371 14.28 25.24 31.33
CA SER A 371 15.52 26.05 31.28
C SER A 371 16.04 26.49 32.66
N ASN A 372 15.33 26.16 33.74
CA ASN A 372 15.72 26.47 35.12
C ASN A 372 17.09 25.87 35.50
N GLY A 373 17.80 26.49 36.46
CA GLY A 373 19.11 26.04 36.92
C GLY A 373 20.30 26.58 36.11
N ASN A 374 20.06 27.47 35.15
CA ASN A 374 21.10 28.21 34.42
C ASN A 374 21.11 29.67 34.91
N SER A 375 22.14 30.08 35.67
CA SER A 375 22.19 31.41 36.32
C SER A 375 22.39 32.59 35.36
N ARG A 376 22.84 32.31 34.13
CA ARG A 376 23.22 33.30 33.11
C ARG A 376 22.37 33.26 31.82
N LEU A 377 21.30 32.46 31.79
CA LEU A 377 20.26 32.57 30.76
C LEU A 377 19.30 33.73 31.09
N CYS A 378 18.79 34.40 30.05
CA CYS A 378 17.82 35.49 30.15
C CYS A 378 16.78 35.46 29.02
N GLY A 379 15.73 36.28 29.11
CA GLY A 379 14.63 36.33 28.16
C GLY A 379 13.48 35.36 28.49
N LYS A 380 12.33 35.55 27.83
CA LYS A 380 11.11 34.76 28.10
C LYS A 380 11.36 33.27 27.77
N PRO A 381 10.91 32.33 28.64
CA PRO A 381 10.00 32.51 29.77
C PRO A 381 10.67 32.59 31.15
N LEU A 382 11.96 32.96 31.25
CA LEU A 382 12.60 33.24 32.54
C LEU A 382 12.17 34.63 33.06
N PRO A 383 12.17 34.86 34.40
CA PRO A 383 11.85 36.17 34.99
C PRO A 383 12.91 37.26 34.73
N LYS A 384 14.07 36.89 34.16
CA LYS A 384 15.25 37.75 34.02
C LYS A 384 15.29 38.30 32.60
N GLU A 385 14.98 39.57 32.44
CA GLU A 385 15.04 40.25 31.14
C GLU A 385 16.51 40.41 30.67
N SER A 386 16.70 40.42 29.36
CA SER A 386 18.00 40.59 28.72
C SER A 386 18.34 42.08 28.58
N GLU A 387 19.42 42.53 29.24
CA GLU A 387 20.04 43.82 28.93
C GLU A 387 20.69 43.76 27.54
N ASN A 388 20.34 44.72 26.68
CA ASN A 388 20.81 44.77 25.29
C ASN A 388 22.34 44.87 25.22
N SER A 389 22.98 43.80 24.79
CA SER A 389 24.39 43.74 24.41
C SER A 389 24.53 42.95 23.12
N GLU A 390 25.28 43.48 22.17
CA GLU A 390 25.45 42.92 20.83
C GLU A 390 26.18 41.56 20.89
N PRO A 391 25.91 40.64 19.94
CA PRO A 391 26.52 39.31 19.96
C PRO A 391 28.03 39.42 19.71
N PRO A 392 28.90 38.85 20.58
CA PRO A 392 30.31 38.77 20.29
C PRO A 392 30.55 37.78 19.15
N VAL A 393 31.23 38.25 18.10
CA VAL A 393 31.92 37.39 17.14
C VAL A 393 32.92 36.52 17.89
N ASN A 394 33.02 35.24 17.56
CA ASN A 394 34.15 34.42 18.00
C ASN A 394 34.63 33.48 16.90
N GLU A 395 35.96 33.45 16.80
CA GLU A 395 36.76 32.62 15.90
C GLU A 395 36.91 31.20 16.46
N ALA A 396 37.62 30.35 15.71
CA ALA A 396 37.74 28.91 15.95
C ALA A 396 38.89 28.50 16.89
N HIS A 397 38.99 27.18 17.13
CA HIS A 397 40.12 26.43 17.71
C HIS A 397 40.24 26.44 19.27
N ILE A 398 40.70 25.38 19.96
CA ILE A 398 41.13 24.01 19.56
C ILE A 398 40.89 22.95 20.67
N GLU A 399 41.14 21.69 20.33
CA GLU A 399 40.99 20.39 21.02
C GLU A 399 41.59 20.21 22.45
N GLY A 400 41.23 19.11 23.14
CA GLY A 400 42.11 18.48 24.14
C GLY A 400 41.50 17.47 25.16
N SER A 401 41.74 16.16 24.96
CA SER A 401 41.65 15.00 25.92
C SER A 401 40.32 14.72 26.64
N GLU A 402 39.77 13.49 26.70
CA GLU A 402 40.26 12.23 27.31
C GLU A 402 40.59 12.34 28.82
N ALA A 403 40.25 11.41 29.73
CA ALA A 403 39.32 10.27 29.78
C ALA A 403 39.03 9.92 31.28
N LEU A 404 38.16 8.99 31.68
CA LEU A 404 38.46 7.57 32.01
C LEU A 404 37.31 6.97 32.89
N PHE A 405 37.02 5.65 32.77
CA PHE A 405 36.48 4.69 33.78
C PHE A 405 35.27 5.03 34.72
N SER A 406 34.49 4.12 35.34
CA SER A 406 34.14 2.68 35.24
C SER A 406 32.99 2.47 36.27
N GLY A 407 31.93 1.67 36.13
CA GLY A 407 31.87 0.21 35.96
C GLY A 407 30.83 -0.42 36.93
N ALA A 408 30.41 -1.66 36.68
CA ALA A 408 29.59 -2.57 37.52
C ALA A 408 28.08 -2.30 37.75
N SER A 409 27.20 -3.17 37.19
CA SER A 409 26.19 -3.94 37.97
C SER A 409 25.41 -5.01 37.15
N ASP A 410 26.12 -5.98 36.55
CA ASP A 410 25.50 -7.06 35.77
C ASP A 410 25.23 -8.34 36.59
N TRP A 411 24.07 -8.39 37.27
CA TRP A 411 23.49 -9.65 37.76
C TRP A 411 21.96 -9.69 37.83
N LYS A 412 21.26 -8.58 37.57
CA LYS A 412 19.78 -8.51 37.64
C LYS A 412 19.04 -9.05 36.41
N ILE A 413 19.76 -9.42 35.35
CA ILE A 413 19.17 -9.87 34.06
C ILE A 413 18.59 -11.29 34.14
N VAL A 414 19.08 -12.14 35.06
CA VAL A 414 18.68 -13.56 35.12
C VAL A 414 17.27 -13.77 35.70
N LEU A 415 16.79 -12.86 36.57
CA LEU A 415 15.51 -13.05 37.28
C LEU A 415 14.28 -12.48 36.53
N THR A 416 14.47 -11.57 35.57
CA THR A 416 13.39 -11.02 34.73
C THR A 416 12.96 -11.95 33.58
N GLY A 417 13.72 -13.01 33.30
CA GLY A 417 13.45 -13.93 32.18
C GLY A 417 12.15 -14.75 32.30
N TYR A 418 11.62 -14.97 33.52
CA TYR A 418 10.46 -15.83 33.75
C TYR A 418 9.11 -15.09 33.83
N THR A 419 9.08 -13.82 34.25
CA THR A 419 7.84 -13.01 34.24
C THR A 419 7.52 -12.47 32.84
N GLY A 420 8.54 -12.21 32.02
CA GLY A 420 8.38 -11.69 30.66
C GLY A 420 7.55 -12.60 29.73
N ARG A 421 7.63 -13.94 29.89
CA ARG A 421 6.91 -14.88 29.01
C ARG A 421 5.39 -14.82 29.15
N ILE A 422 4.87 -14.53 30.35
CA ILE A 422 3.42 -14.38 30.57
C ILE A 422 2.92 -13.02 30.07
N VAL A 423 3.71 -11.95 30.27
CA VAL A 423 3.37 -10.61 29.76
C VAL A 423 3.39 -10.58 28.22
N VAL A 424 4.38 -11.20 27.58
CA VAL A 424 4.42 -11.33 26.11
C VAL A 424 3.23 -12.14 25.61
N GLY A 425 2.90 -13.27 26.25
CA GLY A 425 1.70 -14.06 25.91
C GLY A 425 0.39 -13.27 26.04
N LEU A 426 0.24 -12.47 27.10
CA LEU A 426 -0.92 -11.60 27.30
C LEU A 426 -0.96 -10.44 26.30
N VAL A 427 0.16 -9.80 25.96
CA VAL A 427 0.20 -8.70 24.98
C VAL A 427 -0.10 -9.19 23.57
N PHE A 428 0.44 -10.33 23.14
CA PHE A 428 0.05 -10.95 21.86
C PHE A 428 -1.41 -11.40 21.88
N GLY A 429 -1.87 -12.02 22.98
CA GLY A 429 -3.29 -12.38 23.17
C GLY A 429 -4.24 -11.18 23.13
N PHE A 430 -3.84 -10.03 23.67
CA PHE A 430 -4.66 -8.81 23.66
C PHE A 430 -4.69 -8.14 22.28
N ASN A 431 -3.56 -8.09 21.55
CA ASN A 431 -3.53 -7.59 20.17
C ASN A 431 -4.36 -8.49 19.23
N PHE A 432 -4.21 -9.81 19.34
CA PHE A 432 -4.98 -10.76 18.54
C PHE A 432 -6.49 -10.72 18.86
N SER A 433 -6.86 -10.66 20.15
CA SER A 433 -8.26 -10.58 20.57
C SER A 433 -8.91 -9.22 20.26
N THR A 434 -8.21 -8.09 20.37
CA THR A 434 -8.77 -6.78 19.98
C THR A 434 -9.14 -6.70 18.50
N CYS A 435 -8.46 -7.45 17.63
CA CYS A 435 -8.82 -7.59 16.22
C CYS A 435 -10.07 -8.48 16.02
N ILE A 436 -10.15 -9.63 16.70
CA ILE A 436 -11.24 -10.62 16.52
C ILE A 436 -12.53 -10.23 17.25
N VAL A 437 -12.44 -9.66 18.46
CA VAL A 437 -13.59 -9.43 19.38
C VAL A 437 -14.58 -8.39 18.85
N ARG A 438 -14.19 -7.55 17.87
CA ARG A 438 -15.13 -6.63 17.19
C ARG A 438 -15.82 -7.21 15.96
N TRP A 439 -15.38 -8.35 15.44
CA TRP A 439 -16.02 -9.03 14.30
C TRP A 439 -17.19 -9.93 14.76
N PHE A 440 -17.02 -10.60 15.90
CA PHE A 440 -17.99 -11.57 16.44
C PHE A 440 -19.42 -11.06 16.72
N PRO A 441 -19.65 -9.84 17.28
CA PRO A 441 -21.00 -9.44 17.72
C PRO A 441 -22.05 -9.32 16.61
N LYS A 442 -21.64 -9.18 15.34
CA LYS A 442 -22.57 -9.07 14.19
C LYS A 442 -23.03 -10.41 13.62
N LYS A 443 -22.35 -11.53 13.92
CA LYS A 443 -22.63 -12.83 13.28
C LYS A 443 -23.61 -13.74 14.05
N LEU A 444 -23.86 -13.45 15.33
CA LEU A 444 -24.76 -14.24 16.20
C LEU A 444 -26.13 -13.56 16.49
N GLY A 445 -26.37 -12.36 15.96
CA GLY A 445 -27.57 -11.56 16.23
C GLY A 445 -28.85 -11.95 15.47
N MET A 446 -28.84 -12.98 14.61
CA MET A 446 -30.01 -13.38 13.81
C MET A 446 -30.17 -14.90 13.69
N GLN A 447 -30.54 -15.59 14.77
CA GLN A 447 -31.20 -16.92 14.72
C GLN A 447 -32.25 -17.14 15.84
N LEU A 448 -32.87 -16.07 16.37
CA LEU A 448 -34.12 -16.22 17.13
C LEU A 448 -35.31 -16.33 16.17
N LYS A 449 -35.68 -17.58 15.86
CA LYS A 449 -36.83 -17.93 15.00
C LYS A 449 -38.13 -17.36 15.57
N THR A 450 -38.70 -16.35 14.92
CA THR A 450 -40.06 -15.85 15.19
C THR A 450 -41.10 -16.91 14.80
N ARG A 451 -41.43 -17.83 15.71
CA ARG A 451 -42.55 -18.77 15.54
C ARG A 451 -43.87 -17.98 15.48
N LYS A 452 -44.39 -17.72 14.27
CA LYS A 452 -45.76 -17.23 14.06
C LYS A 452 -46.75 -18.23 14.69
N ARG A 453 -47.49 -17.78 15.70
CA ARG A 453 -48.47 -18.59 16.44
C ARG A 453 -49.82 -18.51 15.72
N ILE A 454 -50.17 -19.52 14.93
CA ILE A 454 -51.49 -19.62 14.30
C ILE A 454 -52.54 -19.86 15.40
N LYS A 455 -53.38 -18.86 15.68
CA LYS A 455 -54.61 -19.04 16.46
C LYS A 455 -55.68 -19.62 15.54
N ARG A 456 -56.11 -20.86 15.81
CA ARG A 456 -57.43 -21.34 15.37
C ARG A 456 -58.49 -20.67 16.25
N HIS A 457 -59.44 -19.95 15.67
CA HIS A 457 -60.73 -19.73 16.30
C HIS A 457 -61.67 -20.87 15.91
N ARG A 458 -62.36 -21.42 16.91
CA ARG A 458 -63.54 -22.26 16.74
C ARG A 458 -64.58 -21.76 17.74
N ASN A 459 -65.81 -21.68 17.26
CA ASN A 459 -67.06 -21.17 17.84
C ASN A 459 -67.43 -19.81 17.26
#